data_AF-A0A6P0ISU3-F1
#
_entry.id   AF-A0A6P0ISU3-F1
#
_cell.length_a   1.000
_cell.length_b   1.000
_cell.length_c   1.000
_cell.angle_alpha   90.00
_cell.angle_beta   90.00
_cell.angle_gamma   90.00
#
_symmetry.space_group_name_H-M   'P 1'
#
loop_
_entity.id
_entity.type
_entity.pdbx_description
1 polymer ?
#
loop_
_entity_poly.entity_id
_entity_poly.type
_entity_poly.pdbx_seq_one_letter_code
_entity_poly.pdbx_strand_id
1 'polypeptide(L)' 'MRPTPIPPKPGQESVWDYPRPARWEDINKHIKVIFNGIVLAETHRPKRVLETSHPPTYYI' A
#
# COMPACT_ATOMS: atom_id res chain seq x y z
N MET A 1 -21.24 9.05 11.63
CA MET A 1 -20.58 10.23 11.01
C MET A 1 -19.60 9.74 9.95
N ARG A 2 -19.51 10.39 8.79
CA ARG A 2 -18.39 10.16 7.87
C ARG A 2 -17.16 10.90 8.42
N PRO A 3 -15.98 10.26 8.50
CA PRO A 3 -14.77 10.94 8.92
C PRO A 3 -14.41 12.05 7.92
N THR A 4 -13.81 13.13 8.42
CA THR A 4 -13.27 14.20 7.58
C THR A 4 -11.80 13.87 7.27
N PRO A 5 -11.43 13.64 6.00
CA PRO A 5 -10.03 13.39 5.62
C PRO A 5 -9.10 14.55 6.01
N ILE A 6 -7.92 14.23 6.50
CA ILE A 6 -6.84 15.21 6.65
C ILE A 6 -6.21 15.41 5.26
N PRO A 7 -6.01 16.66 4.79
CA PRO A 7 -5.33 16.93 3.53
C PRO A 7 -3.91 16.32 3.51
N PRO A 8 -3.52 15.59 2.45
CA PRO A 8 -2.18 15.03 2.36
C PRO A 8 -1.14 16.14 2.19
N LYS A 9 0.04 15.95 2.81
CA LYS A 9 1.21 16.81 2.58
C LYS A 9 1.88 16.45 1.23
N PRO A 10 2.79 17.30 0.69
CA PRO A 10 3.57 16.95 -0.49
C PRO A 10 4.24 15.58 -0.35
N GLY A 11 4.06 14.71 -1.35
CA GLY A 11 4.60 13.35 -1.36
C GLY A 11 3.79 12.31 -0.55
N GLN A 12 2.73 12.72 0.14
CA GLN A 12 1.78 11.80 0.77
C GLN A 12 0.62 11.46 -0.16
N GLU A 13 0.05 10.27 0.04
CA GLU A 13 -1.19 9.86 -0.59
C GLU A 13 -2.29 9.79 0.47
N SER A 14 -3.52 10.18 0.12
CA SER A 14 -4.68 10.02 1.00
C SER A 14 -5.34 8.66 0.74
N VAL A 15 -5.54 7.88 1.80
CA VAL A 15 -6.27 6.60 1.74
C VAL A 15 -7.74 6.76 1.34
N TRP A 16 -8.27 7.98 1.43
CA TRP A 16 -9.63 8.30 1.01
C TRP A 16 -9.77 8.41 -0.52
N ASP A 17 -8.65 8.57 -1.24
CA ASP A 17 -8.62 8.65 -2.71
C ASP A 17 -8.52 7.26 -3.36
N TYR A 18 -8.30 6.20 -2.57
CA TYR A 18 -8.28 4.83 -3.07
C TYR A 18 -9.70 4.38 -3.45
N PRO A 19 -9.86 3.56 -4.50
CA PRO A 19 -11.17 3.20 -5.02
C PRO A 19 -11.88 2.13 -4.19
N ARG A 20 -13.19 1.99 -4.44
CA ARG A 20 -13.98 0.79 -4.16
C ARG A 20 -14.72 0.36 -5.44
N PRO A 21 -14.60 -0.89 -5.90
CA PRO A 21 -13.83 -2.00 -5.31
C PRO A 21 -12.31 -1.73 -5.30
N ALA A 22 -11.58 -2.50 -4.49
CA ALA A 22 -10.12 -2.36 -4.36
C ALA A 22 -9.42 -2.50 -5.71
N ARG A 23 -8.37 -1.72 -5.93
CA ARG A 23 -7.57 -1.75 -7.17
C ARG A 23 -6.27 -2.50 -6.95
N TRP A 24 -5.95 -3.36 -7.90
CA TRP A 24 -4.68 -4.08 -8.00
C TRP A 24 -3.75 -3.37 -8.96
N GLU A 25 -2.50 -3.17 -8.55
CA GLU A 25 -1.47 -2.51 -9.35
C GLU A 25 -0.19 -3.35 -9.36
N ASP A 26 0.34 -3.65 -10.54
CA ASP A 26 1.71 -4.12 -10.69
C ASP A 26 2.67 -2.96 -10.42
N ILE A 27 3.71 -3.20 -9.62
CA ILE A 27 4.72 -2.19 -9.31
C ILE A 27 6.13 -2.76 -9.45
N ASN A 28 7.07 -1.90 -9.82
CA ASN A 28 8.50 -2.26 -9.88
C ASN A 28 9.21 -1.77 -8.61
N LYS A 29 8.83 -2.35 -7.46
CA LYS A 29 9.51 -2.11 -6.17
C LYS A 29 10.20 -3.38 -5.70
N HIS A 30 11.34 -3.19 -5.05
CA HIS A 30 12.02 -4.25 -4.32
C HIS A 30 11.47 -4.32 -2.90
N ILE A 31 10.76 -5.40 -2.56
CA ILE A 31 10.14 -5.58 -1.24
C ILE A 31 10.80 -6.74 -0.53
N LYS A 32 11.10 -6.55 0.76
CA LYS A 32 11.60 -7.58 1.68
C LYS A 32 10.70 -7.64 2.91
N VAL A 33 10.34 -8.85 3.32
CA VAL A 33 9.76 -9.12 4.63
C VAL A 33 10.88 -9.60 5.54
N ILE A 34 11.18 -8.82 6.58
CA ILE A 34 12.30 -9.06 7.49
C ILE A 34 11.76 -9.30 8.89
N PHE A 35 12.16 -10.40 9.52
CA PHE A 35 11.85 -10.71 10.92
C PHE A 35 13.13 -11.12 11.64
N ASN A 36 13.43 -10.47 12.77
CA ASN A 36 14.68 -10.67 13.52
C ASN A 36 15.96 -10.59 12.64
N GLY A 37 15.99 -9.67 11.68
CA GLY A 37 17.13 -9.51 10.76
C GLY A 37 17.24 -10.56 9.66
N ILE A 38 16.32 -11.55 9.63
CA ILE A 38 16.27 -12.59 8.62
C ILE A 38 15.24 -12.20 7.56
N VAL A 39 15.62 -12.28 6.28
CA VAL A 39 14.71 -12.10 5.15
C VAL A 39 13.86 -13.36 5.01
N LEU A 40 12.55 -13.25 5.24
CA LEU A 40 11.59 -14.34 5.09
C LEU A 40 11.03 -14.45 3.66
N ALA A 41 10.90 -13.32 2.97
CA ALA A 41 10.45 -13.25 1.58
C ALA A 41 11.01 -11.99 0.89
N GLU A 42 11.28 -12.08 -0.40
CA GLU A 42 11.87 -11.01 -1.21
C GLU A 42 11.37 -11.10 -2.65
N THR A 43 10.94 -9.97 -3.22
CA THR A 43 10.48 -9.91 -4.62
C THR A 43 10.78 -8.56 -5.26
N HIS A 44 10.96 -8.57 -6.58
CA HIS A 44 11.02 -7.37 -7.43
C HIS A 44 9.74 -7.14 -8.24
N ARG A 45 8.75 -8.04 -8.12
CA ARG A 45 7.49 -7.99 -8.88
C ARG A 45 6.27 -8.10 -7.97
N PRO A 46 6.18 -7.29 -6.90
CA PRO A 46 5.03 -7.33 -6.01
C PRO A 46 3.79 -6.72 -6.67
N LYS A 47 2.62 -7.03 -6.11
CA LYS A 47 1.36 -6.33 -6.42
C LYS A 47 0.96 -5.44 -5.26
N ARG A 48 0.66 -4.18 -5.55
CA ARG A 48 0.10 -3.22 -4.59
C ARG A 48 -1.43 -3.29 -4.66
N VAL A 49 -2.10 -3.35 -3.51
CA VAL A 49 -3.56 -3.30 -3.42
C VAL A 49 -3.98 -2.06 -2.64
N LEU A 50 -4.92 -1.32 -3.23
CA LEU A 50 -5.40 -0.04 -2.73
C LEU A 50 -6.91 -0.10 -2.49
N GLU A 51 -7.33 0.16 -1.25
CA GLU A 51 -8.73 0.15 -0.85
C GLU A 51 -9.02 1.38 0.01
N THR A 52 -10.16 2.04 -0.23
CA THR A 52 -10.55 3.24 0.54
C THR A 52 -10.41 3.00 2.04
N SER A 53 -9.81 3.97 2.73
CA SER A 53 -9.58 4.03 4.18
C SER A 53 -8.54 3.06 4.76
N HIS A 54 -7.89 2.23 3.94
CA HIS A 54 -6.81 1.33 4.38
C HIS A 54 -5.45 1.77 3.83
N PRO A 55 -4.34 1.61 4.58
CA PRO A 55 -3.00 1.74 4.01
C PRO A 55 -2.78 0.76 2.85
N PRO A 56 -1.90 1.08 1.88
CA PRO A 56 -1.53 0.14 0.83
C PRO A 56 -1.03 -1.18 1.38
N THR A 57 -1.53 -2.29 0.83
CA THR A 57 -1.02 -3.63 1.10
C THR A 57 -0.23 -4.15 -0.09
N TYR A 58 0.70 -5.07 0.16
CA TYR A 58 1.55 -5.64 -0.87
C TYR A 58 1.45 -7.16 -0.84
N TYR A 59 1.19 -7.75 -2.00
CA TYR A 59 1.29 -9.18 -2.24
C TYR A 59 2.65 -9.46 -2.87
N ILE A 60 3.37 -10.42 -2.30
CA ILE A 60 4.74 -10.77 -2.67
C ILE A 60 4.90 -12.25 -2.92
#